data_AF-A0A3D1GBY5-F1
#
_entry.id   AF-A0A3D1GBY5-F1
#
_cell.length_a   1.000
_cell.length_b   1.000
_cell.length_c   1.000
_cell.angle_alpha   90.00
_cell.angle_beta   90.00
_cell.angle_gamma   90.00
#
_symmetry.space_group_name_H-M   'P 1'
#
loop_
_entity.id
_entity.type
_entity.pdbx_description
1 polymer ?
#
loop_
_entity_poly.entity_id
_entity_poly.type
_entity_poly.pdbx_seq_one_letter_code
_entity_poly.pdbx_strand_id
1 'polypeptide(L)'
;MNKVFLLLLLTFLVLFVNNQVNAQNTGYLKFEFNVDSVLLVIDYKYDERIMLSSGDSVKIIAGSHVLNLSTLFGSDITRNLFVFQDTTRLFSYNFRPPVQNVISLRNNYSARNHFNANVFIVTDEESDVYVNDHYLGSGFTYFDSNQKKNNIRIEHPVLGNKTYLLSAESLPKVYELYQRPDKFTHTALSVLPGASQIYKKQFLKGGLLLAGSIATGYLSFSSHAKYEDELALFRRMEEDYYNARDEQTALILGNEVEYQYKVMKDANDQYKLILGTAITIYALNMLDAFISKPKSGYRDKKPLEFYLSKESGFVGDASTATLKVNF
;
A
#
# COMPACT_ATOMS: atom_id res chain seq x y z
N MET A 1 1.83 45.69 -71.01
CA MET A 1 1.55 44.56 -70.09
C MET A 1 0.36 44.93 -69.22
N ASN A 2 -0.71 44.14 -69.25
CA ASN A 2 -2.01 44.50 -68.67
C ASN A 2 -1.97 44.36 -67.14
N LYS A 3 -2.39 45.39 -66.38
CA LYS A 3 -2.31 45.39 -64.90
C LYS A 3 -3.06 44.22 -64.25
N VAL A 4 -4.10 43.72 -64.93
CA VAL A 4 -4.87 42.52 -64.55
C VAL A 4 -4.03 41.25 -64.60
N PHE A 5 -3.11 41.14 -65.57
CA PHE A 5 -2.23 39.98 -65.70
C PHE A 5 -1.17 39.95 -64.58
N LEU A 6 -0.66 41.11 -64.17
CA LEU A 6 0.28 41.22 -63.05
C LEU A 6 -0.38 40.87 -61.71
N LEU A 7 -1.65 41.28 -61.51
CA LEU A 7 -2.42 40.98 -60.30
C LEU A 7 -2.78 39.49 -60.20
N LEU A 8 -3.13 38.86 -61.33
CA LEU A 8 -3.35 37.41 -61.42
C LEU A 8 -2.05 36.63 -61.19
N LEU A 9 -0.93 37.10 -61.71
CA LEU A 9 0.37 36.46 -61.45
C LEU A 9 0.76 36.58 -59.97
N LEU A 10 0.52 37.74 -59.34
CA LEU A 10 0.80 37.95 -57.91
C LEU A 10 -0.10 37.11 -57.01
N THR A 11 -1.40 36.99 -57.33
CA THR A 11 -2.32 36.13 -56.57
C THR A 11 -2.00 34.66 -56.76
N PHE A 12 -1.60 34.24 -57.97
CA PHE A 12 -1.14 32.88 -58.21
C PHE A 12 0.18 32.58 -57.46
N LEU A 13 1.11 33.54 -57.38
CA LEU A 13 2.35 33.41 -56.60
C LEU A 13 2.08 33.36 -55.09
N VAL A 14 1.18 34.19 -54.57
CA VAL A 14 0.81 34.19 -53.13
C VAL A 14 0.06 32.90 -52.78
N LEU A 15 -0.77 32.37 -53.68
CA LEU A 15 -1.42 31.07 -53.50
C LEU A 15 -0.43 29.89 -53.63
N PHE A 16 0.62 30.00 -54.44
CA PHE A 16 1.68 28.98 -54.51
C PHE A 16 2.62 29.00 -53.29
N VAL A 17 2.94 30.19 -52.77
CA VAL A 17 3.77 30.35 -51.55
C VAL A 17 3.01 29.91 -50.30
N ASN A 18 1.69 30.14 -50.23
CA ASN A 18 0.87 29.64 -49.12
C ASN A 18 0.45 28.17 -49.27
N ASN A 19 0.54 27.58 -50.47
CA ASN A 19 0.33 26.14 -50.69
C ASN A 19 1.61 25.29 -50.56
N GLN A 20 2.76 25.88 -50.19
CA GLN A 20 3.75 25.14 -49.40
C GLN A 20 3.24 24.97 -47.97
N VAL A 21 2.07 24.33 -47.86
CA VAL A 21 1.58 23.70 -46.65
C VAL A 21 2.64 22.69 -46.28
N ASN A 22 3.46 23.04 -45.28
CA ASN A 22 4.27 22.16 -44.45
C ASN A 22 4.39 20.75 -45.04
N ALA A 23 5.33 20.54 -45.98
CA ALA A 23 5.90 19.22 -46.11
C ALA A 23 6.55 18.98 -44.75
N GLN A 24 5.80 18.37 -43.82
CA GLN A 24 6.31 18.06 -42.50
C GLN A 24 7.49 17.13 -42.77
N ASN A 25 8.70 17.66 -42.59
CA ASN A 25 9.94 16.92 -42.64
C ASN A 25 9.72 15.74 -41.69
N THR A 26 9.54 14.54 -42.25
CA THR A 26 9.12 13.36 -41.51
C THR A 26 10.11 12.25 -41.78
N GLY A 27 10.30 11.39 -40.80
CA GLY A 27 11.02 10.14 -40.93
C GLY A 27 10.14 8.98 -40.51
N TYR A 28 10.68 7.77 -40.60
CA TYR A 28 10.04 6.55 -40.16
C TYR A 28 10.82 5.92 -39.01
N LEU A 29 10.10 5.42 -38.01
CA LEU A 29 10.64 4.51 -37.02
C LEU A 29 10.13 3.11 -37.30
N LYS A 30 11.04 2.19 -37.61
CA LYS A 30 10.74 0.77 -37.70
C LYS A 30 11.00 0.14 -36.34
N PHE A 31 10.06 -0.66 -35.86
CA PHE A 31 10.11 -1.26 -34.54
C PHE A 31 10.37 -2.77 -34.60
N GLU A 32 11.25 -3.28 -33.75
CA GLU A 32 11.51 -4.71 -33.60
C GLU A 32 11.49 -5.09 -32.11
N PHE A 33 10.61 -6.02 -31.76
CA PHE A 33 10.36 -6.47 -30.39
C PHE A 33 10.37 -8.00 -30.28
N ASN A 34 10.57 -8.50 -29.07
CA ASN A 34 10.43 -9.91 -28.69
C ASN A 34 9.05 -10.25 -28.09
N VAL A 35 8.06 -9.36 -28.26
CA VAL A 35 6.68 -9.52 -27.78
C VAL A 35 5.73 -9.26 -28.95
N ASP A 36 4.50 -9.79 -28.85
CA ASP A 36 3.51 -9.72 -29.93
C ASP A 36 3.06 -8.29 -30.22
N SER A 37 2.80 -7.52 -29.16
CA SER A 37 2.31 -6.15 -29.29
C SER A 37 2.81 -5.21 -28.19
N VAL A 38 2.93 -3.94 -28.54
CA VAL A 38 3.43 -2.86 -27.70
C VAL A 38 2.58 -1.62 -27.93
N LEU A 39 2.17 -0.95 -26.86
CA LEU A 39 1.52 0.35 -26.96
C LEU A 39 2.58 1.45 -26.96
N LEU A 40 2.61 2.25 -28.03
CA LEU A 40 3.47 3.42 -28.21
C LEU A 40 2.69 4.71 -27.91
N VAL A 41 3.32 5.58 -27.12
CA VAL A 41 2.94 6.99 -26.93
C VAL A 41 4.13 7.87 -27.28
N ILE A 42 3.89 8.92 -28.07
CA ILE A 42 4.92 9.87 -28.51
C ILE A 42 4.72 11.21 -27.80
N ASP A 43 5.79 11.79 -27.28
CA ASP A 43 5.84 13.12 -26.65
C ASP A 43 4.78 13.33 -25.55
N TYR A 44 4.52 12.26 -24.78
CA TYR A 44 3.52 12.24 -23.71
C TYR A 44 2.09 12.60 -24.15
N LYS A 45 1.79 12.47 -25.45
CA LYS A 45 0.43 12.63 -25.99
C LYS A 45 -0.38 11.36 -25.77
N TYR A 46 -0.81 11.13 -24.53
CA TYR A 46 -1.44 9.88 -24.11
C TYR A 46 -2.78 9.56 -24.79
N ASP A 47 -3.44 10.57 -25.36
CA ASP A 47 -4.66 10.39 -26.14
C ASP A 47 -4.37 9.88 -27.56
N GLU A 48 -3.14 10.07 -28.06
CA GLU A 48 -2.66 9.63 -29.38
C GLU A 48 -1.78 8.39 -29.24
N ARG A 49 -2.40 7.27 -28.85
CA ARG A 49 -1.71 5.99 -28.63
C ARG A 49 -1.79 5.07 -29.85
N ILE A 50 -0.71 4.36 -30.13
CA ILE A 50 -0.58 3.48 -31.31
C ILE A 50 -0.23 2.07 -30.81
N MET A 51 -1.00 1.07 -31.21
CA MET A 51 -0.63 -0.33 -30.99
C MET A 51 0.30 -0.77 -32.12
N LEU A 52 1.45 -1.34 -31.77
CA LEU A 52 2.48 -1.79 -32.70
C LEU A 52 2.78 -3.27 -32.51
N SER A 53 2.92 -3.98 -33.61
CA SER A 53 3.52 -5.32 -33.69
C SER A 53 5.00 -5.22 -34.06
N SER A 54 5.75 -6.29 -33.79
CA SER A 54 7.15 -6.36 -34.26
C SER A 54 7.19 -6.31 -35.79
N GLY A 55 8.02 -5.41 -36.34
CA GLY A 55 8.13 -5.14 -37.78
C GLY A 55 7.39 -3.89 -38.25
N ASP A 56 6.45 -3.36 -37.46
CA ASP A 56 5.67 -2.18 -37.82
C ASP A 56 6.54 -0.93 -37.94
N SER A 57 6.06 0.04 -38.74
CA SER A 57 6.72 1.32 -38.93
C SER A 57 5.76 2.48 -38.70
N VAL A 58 6.21 3.49 -37.96
CA VAL A 58 5.43 4.71 -37.66
C VAL A 58 6.09 5.90 -38.32
N LYS A 59 5.30 6.71 -39.04
CA LYS A 59 5.73 7.99 -39.59
C LYS A 59 5.68 9.06 -38.50
N ILE A 60 6.80 9.74 -38.25
CA ILE A 60 6.95 10.75 -37.20
C ILE A 60 7.61 12.00 -37.80
N ILE A 61 7.29 13.17 -37.27
CA ILE A 61 7.97 14.42 -37.63
C ILE A 61 9.46 14.28 -37.31
N ALA A 62 10.33 14.91 -38.10
CA ALA A 62 11.77 14.91 -37.86
C ALA A 62 12.08 15.81 -36.66
N GLY A 63 12.96 15.34 -35.78
CA GLY A 63 13.30 16.03 -34.54
C GLY A 63 13.53 15.09 -33.37
N SER A 64 13.64 15.67 -32.18
CA SER A 64 13.78 14.92 -30.93
C SER A 64 12.40 14.57 -30.39
N HIS A 65 12.16 13.28 -30.16
CA HIS A 65 10.91 12.76 -29.62
C HIS A 65 11.16 11.93 -28.37
N VAL A 66 10.17 11.91 -27.48
CA VAL A 66 10.11 10.98 -26.35
C VAL A 66 9.16 9.85 -26.70
N LEU A 67 9.69 8.64 -26.78
CA LEU A 67 8.89 7.42 -27.02
C LEU A 67 8.65 6.75 -25.67
N ASN A 68 7.38 6.56 -25.30
CA ASN A 68 7.00 5.70 -24.21
C ASN A 68 6.37 4.43 -24.78
N LEU A 69 6.99 3.29 -24.54
CA LEU A 69 6.50 1.99 -24.97
C LEU A 69 6.12 1.16 -23.75
N SER A 70 4.94 0.58 -23.77
CA SER A 70 4.44 -0.27 -22.69
C SER A 70 3.92 -1.59 -23.25
N THR A 71 3.99 -2.63 -22.44
CA THR A 71 3.38 -3.93 -22.71
C THR A 71 2.42 -4.27 -21.58
N LEU A 72 1.39 -5.06 -21.86
CA LEU A 72 0.44 -5.47 -20.84
C LEU A 72 1.15 -6.31 -19.77
N PHE A 73 1.05 -5.90 -18.51
CA PHE A 73 1.75 -6.48 -17.35
C PHE A 73 3.29 -6.41 -17.40
N GLY A 74 3.86 -5.69 -18.36
CA GLY A 74 5.29 -5.44 -18.45
C GLY A 74 5.69 -4.08 -17.86
N SER A 75 6.99 -3.77 -17.93
CA SER A 75 7.51 -2.47 -17.56
C SER A 75 7.43 -1.50 -18.73
N ASP A 76 7.07 -0.26 -18.44
CA ASP A 76 7.13 0.84 -19.41
C ASP A 76 8.59 1.25 -19.66
N ILE A 77 8.89 1.61 -20.91
CA ILE A 77 10.18 2.15 -21.29
C ILE A 77 10.00 3.54 -21.88
N THR A 78 10.82 4.47 -21.39
CA THR A 78 10.89 5.81 -21.96
C THR A 78 12.24 5.99 -22.65
N ARG A 79 12.23 6.44 -23.90
CA ARG A 79 13.44 6.68 -24.69
C ARG A 79 13.34 7.99 -25.46
N ASN A 80 14.37 8.81 -25.32
CA ASN A 80 14.54 9.98 -26.17
C ASN A 80 15.24 9.55 -27.45
N LEU A 81 14.66 9.89 -28.59
CA LEU A 81 15.17 9.48 -29.88
C LEU A 81 15.05 10.62 -30.89
N PHE A 82 16.10 10.82 -31.67
CA PHE A 82 16.11 11.79 -32.76
C PHE A 82 15.74 11.10 -34.08
N VAL A 83 14.72 11.60 -34.77
CA VAL A 83 14.25 11.13 -36.07
C VAL A 83 14.78 12.08 -37.14
N PHE A 84 15.57 11.57 -38.09
CA PHE A 84 16.04 12.35 -39.23
C PHE A 84 15.02 12.33 -40.35
N GLN A 85 14.89 13.45 -41.06
CA GLN A 85 14.02 13.59 -42.22
C GLN A 85 14.37 12.57 -43.32
N ASP A 86 13.36 11.99 -43.95
CA ASP A 86 13.45 11.06 -45.08
C ASP A 86 14.32 9.81 -44.79
N THR A 87 14.54 9.50 -43.51
CA THR A 87 15.24 8.29 -43.07
C THR A 87 14.29 7.32 -42.38
N THR A 88 14.63 6.03 -42.42
CA THR A 88 14.05 5.02 -41.55
C THR A 88 15.08 4.65 -40.49
N ARG A 89 14.71 4.81 -39.22
CA ARG A 89 15.54 4.41 -38.09
C ARG A 89 14.93 3.18 -37.42
N LEU A 90 15.76 2.17 -37.20
CA LEU A 90 15.37 0.98 -36.46
C LEU A 90 15.41 1.26 -34.96
N PHE A 91 14.33 0.94 -34.27
CA PHE A 91 14.24 0.85 -32.82
C PHE A 91 14.00 -0.60 -32.44
N SER A 92 15.02 -1.24 -31.86
CA SER A 92 14.90 -2.61 -31.35
C SER A 92 14.92 -2.60 -29.83
N TYR A 93 14.00 -3.33 -29.21
CA TYR A 93 13.97 -3.50 -27.76
C TYR A 93 13.45 -4.88 -27.35
N ASN A 94 14.21 -5.52 -26.46
CA ASN A 94 13.82 -6.79 -25.84
C ASN A 94 13.18 -6.52 -24.47
N PHE A 95 11.85 -6.65 -24.42
CA PHE A 95 11.09 -6.61 -23.18
C PHE A 95 11.38 -7.84 -22.32
N ARG A 96 11.38 -7.63 -21.00
CA ARG A 96 11.34 -8.75 -20.07
C ARG A 96 9.98 -9.45 -20.18
N PRO A 97 9.93 -10.78 -20.00
CA PRO A 97 8.66 -11.48 -19.95
C PRO A 97 7.70 -10.80 -18.94
N PRO A 98 6.45 -10.54 -19.33
CA PRO A 98 5.49 -9.88 -18.46
C PRO A 98 5.24 -10.76 -17.22
N VAL A 99 5.17 -10.13 -16.05
CA VAL A 99 4.84 -10.82 -14.80
C VAL A 99 3.46 -10.33 -14.39
N GLN A 100 2.47 -11.23 -14.46
CA GLN A 100 1.08 -10.93 -14.09
C GLN A 100 0.95 -10.71 -12.58
N ASN A 101 1.27 -9.49 -12.16
CA ASN A 101 1.13 -9.06 -10.78
C ASN A 101 0.35 -7.74 -10.72
N VAL A 102 -0.33 -7.53 -9.61
CA VAL A 102 -1.15 -6.33 -9.39
C VAL A 102 -0.33 -5.04 -9.54
N ILE A 103 0.95 -5.08 -9.15
CA ILE A 103 1.86 -3.92 -9.21
C ILE A 103 2.19 -3.53 -10.65
N SER A 104 2.18 -4.48 -11.60
CA SER A 104 2.51 -4.27 -13.02
C SER A 104 1.48 -3.40 -13.74
N LEU A 105 0.27 -3.28 -13.18
CA LEU A 105 -0.77 -2.37 -13.68
C LEU A 105 -0.48 -0.92 -13.32
N ARG A 106 0.33 -0.68 -12.27
CA ARG A 106 0.61 0.68 -11.78
C ARG A 106 1.41 1.45 -12.82
N ASN A 107 0.91 2.62 -13.16
CA ASN A 107 1.46 3.55 -14.14
C ASN A 107 1.66 2.93 -15.54
N ASN A 108 1.01 1.81 -15.87
CA ASN A 108 1.21 1.11 -17.13
C ASN A 108 0.13 1.52 -18.15
N TYR A 109 0.53 2.19 -19.23
CA TYR A 109 -0.42 2.68 -20.24
C TYR A 109 -1.12 1.54 -21.01
N SER A 110 -0.44 0.42 -21.24
CA SER A 110 -1.06 -0.75 -21.85
C SER A 110 -2.16 -1.31 -20.96
N ALA A 111 -1.98 -1.30 -19.64
CA ALA A 111 -3.03 -1.67 -18.70
C ALA A 111 -4.22 -0.69 -18.77
N ARG A 112 -3.97 0.63 -18.83
CA ARG A 112 -5.05 1.62 -19.04
C ARG A 112 -5.87 1.31 -20.28
N ASN A 113 -5.18 1.06 -21.39
CA ASN A 113 -5.82 0.80 -22.67
C ASN A 113 -6.59 -0.53 -22.69
N HIS A 114 -6.02 -1.59 -22.11
CA HIS A 114 -6.62 -2.92 -22.11
C HIS A 114 -7.89 -2.98 -21.25
N PHE A 115 -7.84 -2.41 -20.03
CA PHE A 115 -8.98 -2.42 -19.10
C PHE A 115 -9.90 -1.22 -19.25
N ASN A 116 -9.54 -0.25 -20.10
CA ASN A 116 -10.18 1.06 -20.20
C ASN A 116 -10.42 1.69 -18.81
N ALA A 117 -9.37 1.70 -17.97
CA ALA A 117 -9.46 2.09 -16.57
C ALA A 117 -8.18 2.76 -16.06
N ASN A 118 -8.31 3.71 -15.15
CA ASN A 118 -7.19 4.40 -14.51
C ASN A 118 -7.12 4.16 -12.99
N VAL A 119 -8.10 3.47 -12.41
CA VAL A 119 -8.12 3.07 -11.00
C VAL A 119 -8.37 1.58 -10.91
N PHE A 120 -7.48 0.89 -10.20
CA PHE A 120 -7.56 -0.53 -9.87
C PHE A 120 -7.59 -0.66 -8.35
N ILE A 121 -8.54 -1.42 -7.83
CA ILE A 121 -8.72 -1.69 -6.41
C ILE A 121 -8.55 -3.18 -6.17
N VAL A 122 -7.71 -3.52 -5.20
CA VAL A 122 -7.50 -4.89 -4.75
C VAL A 122 -7.77 -4.94 -3.25
N THR A 123 -8.63 -5.85 -2.82
CA THR A 123 -9.06 -6.03 -1.44
C THR A 123 -9.25 -7.53 -1.12
N ASP A 124 -9.79 -7.83 0.05
CA ASP A 124 -10.10 -9.20 0.44
C ASP A 124 -11.17 -9.79 -0.48
N GLU A 125 -11.07 -11.08 -0.83
CA GLU A 125 -11.88 -11.75 -1.86
C GLU A 125 -13.39 -11.57 -1.67
N GLU A 126 -13.85 -11.67 -0.44
CA GLU A 126 -15.26 -11.53 -0.05
C GLU A 126 -15.69 -10.09 0.24
N SER A 127 -14.80 -9.12 0.04
CA SER A 127 -15.13 -7.72 0.30
C SER A 127 -15.69 -7.06 -0.95
N ASP A 128 -16.88 -6.48 -0.79
CA ASP A 128 -17.60 -5.74 -1.81
C ASP A 128 -17.04 -4.32 -1.92
N VAL A 129 -16.89 -3.83 -3.14
CA VAL A 129 -16.35 -2.52 -3.46
C VAL A 129 -17.43 -1.66 -4.08
N TYR A 130 -17.66 -0.50 -3.46
CA TYR A 130 -18.58 0.52 -3.90
C TYR A 130 -17.81 1.79 -4.27
N VAL A 131 -18.13 2.38 -5.43
CA VAL A 131 -17.59 3.65 -5.90
C VAL A 131 -18.72 4.66 -5.97
N ASN A 132 -18.62 5.74 -5.19
CA ASN A 132 -19.68 6.75 -5.07
C ASN A 132 -21.06 6.10 -4.81
N ASP A 133 -21.10 5.13 -3.89
CA ASP A 133 -22.26 4.32 -3.50
C ASP A 133 -22.82 3.34 -4.56
N HIS A 134 -22.14 3.18 -5.69
CA HIS A 134 -22.49 2.18 -6.69
C HIS A 134 -21.61 0.94 -6.54
N TYR A 135 -22.23 -0.24 -6.44
CA TYR A 135 -21.48 -1.51 -6.38
C TYR A 135 -20.74 -1.75 -7.69
N LEU A 136 -19.46 -2.13 -7.59
CA LEU A 136 -18.60 -2.36 -8.75
C LEU A 136 -18.09 -3.81 -8.85
N GLY A 137 -17.93 -4.50 -7.72
CA GLY A 137 -17.45 -5.88 -7.68
C GLY A 137 -16.90 -6.26 -6.31
N SER A 138 -16.27 -7.43 -6.23
CA SER A 138 -15.70 -7.95 -4.98
C SER A 138 -14.25 -8.42 -5.18
N GLY A 139 -13.38 -8.16 -4.20
CA GLY A 139 -11.98 -8.59 -4.21
C GLY A 139 -11.06 -7.81 -5.17
N PHE A 140 -11.36 -7.78 -6.46
CA PHE A 140 -10.63 -7.00 -7.46
C PHE A 140 -11.62 -6.29 -8.36
N THR A 141 -11.36 -5.02 -8.63
CA THR A 141 -12.21 -4.24 -9.51
C THR A 141 -11.43 -3.05 -10.09
N TYR A 142 -11.92 -2.51 -11.20
CA TYR A 142 -11.33 -1.37 -11.86
C TYR A 142 -12.38 -0.48 -12.49
N PHE A 143 -12.06 0.80 -12.65
CA PHE A 143 -12.92 1.77 -13.30
C PHE A 143 -12.10 2.92 -13.88
N ASP A 144 -12.65 3.58 -14.89
CA ASP A 144 -12.15 4.88 -15.34
C ASP A 144 -12.85 5.98 -14.55
N SER A 145 -12.06 6.91 -14.03
CA SER A 145 -12.57 8.09 -13.36
C SER A 145 -11.87 9.34 -13.86
N ASN A 146 -12.71 10.27 -14.34
CA ASN A 146 -12.32 11.63 -14.65
C ASN A 146 -12.50 12.59 -13.44
N GLN A 147 -13.06 12.09 -12.33
CA GLN A 147 -13.21 12.87 -11.11
C GLN A 147 -11.88 12.96 -10.36
N LYS A 148 -11.58 14.14 -9.81
CA LYS A 148 -10.37 14.35 -8.99
C LYS A 148 -10.38 13.51 -7.71
N LYS A 149 -11.56 13.15 -7.19
CA LYS A 149 -11.74 12.37 -5.97
C LYS A 149 -12.97 11.47 -6.11
N ASN A 150 -12.82 10.22 -5.71
CA ASN A 150 -13.88 9.22 -5.64
C ASN A 150 -14.01 8.72 -4.21
N ASN A 151 -15.25 8.52 -3.78
CA ASN A 151 -15.55 7.90 -2.51
C ASN A 151 -15.60 6.38 -2.68
N ILE A 152 -14.66 5.66 -2.09
CA ILE A 152 -14.55 4.21 -2.18
C ILE A 152 -14.94 3.61 -0.85
N ARG A 153 -16.05 2.86 -0.83
CA ARG A 153 -16.50 2.12 0.35
C ARG A 153 -16.26 0.63 0.10
N ILE A 154 -15.55 -0.01 1.03
CA ILE A 154 -15.29 -1.45 1.02
C ILE A 154 -16.06 -2.06 2.17
N GLU A 155 -16.87 -3.07 1.88
CA GLU A 155 -17.67 -3.79 2.86
C GLU A 155 -17.21 -5.23 2.98
N HIS A 156 -16.87 -5.65 4.19
CA HIS A 156 -16.46 -7.01 4.47
C HIS A 156 -17.51 -7.63 5.41
N PRO A 157 -17.99 -8.87 5.12
CA PRO A 157 -19.08 -9.51 5.88
C PRO A 157 -18.81 -9.67 7.39
N VAL A 158 -17.55 -9.68 7.81
CA VAL A 158 -17.14 -9.89 9.22
C VAL A 158 -16.46 -8.66 9.81
N LEU A 159 -15.72 -7.89 9.01
CA LEU A 159 -14.90 -6.77 9.49
C LEU A 159 -15.61 -5.41 9.38
N GLY A 160 -16.79 -5.37 8.75
CA GLY A 160 -17.59 -4.15 8.59
C GLY A 160 -17.17 -3.36 7.36
N ASN A 161 -17.46 -2.06 7.36
CA ASN A 161 -17.16 -1.16 6.25
C ASN A 161 -15.98 -0.22 6.54
N LYS A 162 -15.30 0.17 5.47
CA LYS A 162 -14.30 1.24 5.49
C LYS A 162 -14.46 2.11 4.25
N THR A 163 -14.31 3.40 4.46
CA THR A 163 -14.46 4.40 3.40
C THR A 163 -13.13 5.11 3.17
N TYR A 164 -12.77 5.29 1.91
CA TYR A 164 -11.53 5.89 1.44
C TYR A 164 -11.84 6.97 0.41
N LEU A 165 -11.12 8.08 0.47
CA LEU A 165 -11.21 9.13 -0.54
C LEU A 165 -9.99 9.01 -1.45
N LEU A 166 -10.18 8.51 -2.67
CA LEU A 166 -9.08 8.25 -3.61
C LEU A 166 -9.11 9.21 -4.78
N SER A 167 -7.94 9.68 -5.21
CA SER A 167 -7.82 10.53 -6.39
C SER A 167 -7.53 9.69 -7.64
N ALA A 168 -8.28 9.93 -8.72
CA ALA A 168 -7.92 9.37 -10.02
C ALA A 168 -6.89 10.26 -10.73
N GLU A 169 -5.96 9.64 -11.45
CA GLU A 169 -4.95 10.33 -12.25
C GLU A 169 -5.02 9.85 -13.71
N SER A 170 -4.32 10.55 -14.61
CA SER A 170 -4.20 10.10 -16.01
C SER A 170 -3.47 8.78 -16.13
N LEU A 171 -2.62 8.44 -15.16
CA LEU A 171 -1.94 7.17 -15.07
C LEU A 171 -2.72 6.16 -14.21
N PRO A 172 -2.76 4.89 -14.61
CA PRO A 172 -3.29 3.81 -13.78
C PRO A 172 -2.70 3.78 -12.38
N LYS A 173 -3.58 3.80 -11.38
CA LYS A 173 -3.21 3.57 -9.98
C LYS A 173 -3.80 2.29 -9.46
N VAL A 174 -3.02 1.65 -8.59
CA VAL A 174 -3.41 0.41 -7.93
C VAL A 174 -3.46 0.64 -6.43
N TYR A 175 -4.63 0.44 -5.86
CA TYR A 175 -4.92 0.59 -4.44
C TYR A 175 -5.14 -0.78 -3.78
N GLU A 176 -4.22 -1.17 -2.92
CA GLU A 176 -4.33 -2.37 -2.08
C GLU A 176 -5.04 -2.04 -0.76
N LEU A 177 -6.36 -2.22 -0.73
CA LEU A 177 -7.25 -1.78 0.35
C LEU A 177 -7.86 -2.97 1.12
N TYR A 178 -6.99 -3.83 1.62
CA TYR A 178 -7.39 -4.99 2.42
C TYR A 178 -7.84 -4.59 3.84
N GLN A 179 -8.89 -5.24 4.32
CA GLN A 179 -9.37 -5.14 5.69
C GLN A 179 -8.77 -6.20 6.60
N ARG A 180 -8.51 -7.41 6.09
CA ARG A 180 -7.91 -8.50 6.87
C ARG A 180 -6.49 -8.12 7.37
N PRO A 181 -6.15 -8.52 8.61
CA PRO A 181 -4.83 -8.26 9.17
C PRO A 181 -3.74 -9.05 8.45
N ASP A 182 -2.58 -8.43 8.33
CA ASP A 182 -1.37 -9.09 7.84
C ASP A 182 -0.70 -9.92 8.95
N LYS A 183 -0.18 -11.10 8.60
CA LYS A 183 0.42 -12.03 9.58
C LYS A 183 1.71 -11.46 10.19
N PHE A 184 2.54 -10.78 9.40
CA PHE A 184 3.79 -10.21 9.89
C PHE A 184 3.50 -9.02 10.82
N THR A 185 2.64 -8.09 10.41
CA THR A 185 2.23 -6.96 11.28
C THR A 185 1.59 -7.45 12.58
N HIS A 186 0.72 -8.45 12.50
CA HIS A 186 0.12 -9.08 13.67
C HIS A 186 1.17 -9.64 14.65
N THR A 187 2.21 -10.28 14.13
CA THR A 187 3.28 -10.86 14.95
C THR A 187 4.14 -9.77 15.57
N ALA A 188 4.48 -8.71 14.83
CA ALA A 188 5.21 -7.58 15.37
C ALA A 188 4.43 -6.86 16.50
N LEU A 189 3.10 -6.82 16.40
CA LEU A 189 2.23 -6.22 17.42
C LEU A 189 1.98 -7.12 18.64
N SER A 190 2.45 -8.38 18.66
CA SER A 190 2.24 -9.25 19.84
C SER A 190 3.02 -8.78 21.06
N VAL A 191 4.13 -8.07 20.84
CA VAL A 191 5.04 -7.60 21.90
C VAL A 191 4.38 -6.54 22.79
N LEU A 192 3.41 -5.80 22.22
CA LEU A 192 2.62 -4.80 22.93
C LEU A 192 1.31 -5.44 23.44
N PRO A 193 1.07 -5.45 24.76
CA PRO A 193 -0.14 -6.04 25.32
C PRO A 193 -1.43 -5.52 24.67
N GLY A 194 -2.25 -6.44 24.18
CA GLY A 194 -3.55 -6.15 23.56
C GLY A 194 -3.50 -5.58 22.13
N ALA A 195 -2.34 -5.12 21.65
CA ALA A 195 -2.22 -4.48 20.34
C ALA A 195 -2.51 -5.45 19.18
N SER A 196 -2.00 -6.68 19.27
CA SER A 196 -2.29 -7.74 18.29
C SER A 196 -3.78 -8.07 18.22
N GLN A 197 -4.46 -8.16 19.36
CA GLN A 197 -5.90 -8.43 19.43
C GLN A 197 -6.72 -7.27 18.87
N ILE A 198 -6.35 -6.03 19.17
CA ILE A 198 -6.98 -4.82 18.58
C ILE A 198 -6.80 -4.81 17.06
N TYR A 199 -5.61 -5.15 16.56
CA TYR A 199 -5.33 -5.25 15.12
C TYR A 199 -6.21 -6.32 14.46
N LYS A 200 -6.47 -7.45 15.14
CA LYS A 200 -7.42 -8.50 14.73
C LYS A 200 -8.89 -8.12 14.91
N LYS A 201 -9.23 -6.89 15.30
CA LYS A 201 -10.59 -6.41 15.61
C LYS A 201 -11.25 -7.12 16.79
N GLN A 202 -10.46 -7.72 17.68
CA GLN A 202 -10.90 -8.34 18.93
C GLN A 202 -10.80 -7.33 20.08
N PHE A 203 -11.50 -6.18 19.96
CA PHE A 203 -11.32 -5.02 20.84
C PHE A 203 -11.52 -5.33 22.32
N LEU A 204 -12.49 -6.17 22.68
CA LEU A 204 -12.74 -6.55 24.07
C LEU A 204 -11.55 -7.31 24.66
N LYS A 205 -11.04 -8.33 23.95
CA LYS A 205 -9.87 -9.09 24.38
C LYS A 205 -8.63 -8.21 24.47
N GLY A 206 -8.39 -7.38 23.45
CA GLY A 206 -7.25 -6.48 23.43
C GLY A 206 -7.31 -5.43 24.53
N GLY A 207 -8.49 -4.88 24.81
CA GLY A 207 -8.71 -3.95 25.92
C GLY A 207 -8.44 -4.58 27.28
N LEU A 208 -8.91 -5.82 27.51
CA LEU A 208 -8.66 -6.54 28.77
C LEU A 208 -7.17 -6.84 28.99
N LEU A 209 -6.46 -7.30 27.95
CA LEU A 209 -5.03 -7.57 28.05
C LEU A 209 -4.23 -6.29 28.28
N LEU A 210 -4.55 -5.21 27.55
CA LEU A 210 -3.90 -3.91 27.73
C LEU A 210 -4.15 -3.35 29.13
N ALA A 211 -5.41 -3.30 29.57
CA ALA A 211 -5.78 -2.79 30.89
C ALA A 211 -5.16 -3.64 32.01
N GLY A 212 -5.21 -4.96 31.87
CA GLY A 212 -4.58 -5.90 32.81
C GLY A 212 -3.08 -5.66 32.92
N SER A 213 -2.36 -5.57 31.80
CA SER A 213 -0.92 -5.30 31.80
C SER A 213 -0.58 -3.94 32.40
N ILE A 214 -1.34 -2.88 32.11
CA ILE A 214 -1.13 -1.56 32.70
C ILE A 214 -1.35 -1.61 34.22
N ALA A 215 -2.46 -2.23 34.67
CA ALA A 215 -2.78 -2.33 36.09
C ALA A 215 -1.71 -3.12 36.85
N THR A 216 -1.33 -4.31 36.38
CA THR A 216 -0.30 -5.11 37.06
C THR A 216 1.09 -4.51 36.94
N GLY A 217 1.39 -3.81 35.85
CA GLY A 217 2.65 -3.07 35.70
C GLY A 217 2.77 -1.94 36.72
N TYR A 218 1.71 -1.14 36.87
CA TYR A 218 1.64 -0.09 37.89
C TYR A 218 1.74 -0.66 39.31
N LEU A 219 0.97 -1.70 39.63
CA LEU A 219 1.01 -2.34 40.94
C LEU A 219 2.38 -2.94 41.22
N SER A 220 3.02 -3.57 40.23
CA SER A 220 4.36 -4.14 40.39
C SER A 220 5.40 -3.05 40.69
N PHE A 221 5.30 -1.91 40.02
CA PHE A 221 6.17 -0.76 40.26
C PHE A 221 5.96 -0.18 41.66
N SER A 222 4.70 0.02 42.06
CA SER A 222 4.36 0.55 43.39
C SER A 222 4.80 -0.40 44.52
N SER A 223 4.59 -1.71 44.38
CA SER A 223 5.04 -2.69 45.37
C SER A 223 6.56 -2.83 45.41
N HIS A 224 7.26 -2.65 44.28
CA HIS A 224 8.72 -2.60 44.26
C HIS A 224 9.24 -1.40 45.06
N ALA A 225 8.68 -0.20 44.83
CA ALA A 225 9.06 1.00 45.58
C ALA A 225 8.86 0.81 47.09
N LYS A 226 7.70 0.27 47.50
CA LYS A 226 7.45 -0.06 48.91
C LYS A 226 8.49 -1.04 49.46
N TYR A 227 8.80 -2.11 48.74
CA TYR A 227 9.81 -3.06 49.17
C TYR A 227 11.20 -2.41 49.36
N GLU A 228 11.61 -1.53 48.44
CA GLU A 228 12.89 -0.81 48.55
C GLU A 228 12.92 0.13 49.77
N ASP A 229 11.82 0.82 50.07
CA ASP A 229 11.71 1.66 51.26
C ASP A 229 11.83 0.83 52.55
N GLU A 230 11.12 -0.30 52.64
CA GLU A 230 11.18 -1.20 53.81
C GLU A 230 12.55 -1.88 53.94
N LEU A 231 13.23 -2.17 52.83
CA LEU A 231 14.58 -2.71 52.79
C LEU A 231 15.61 -1.70 53.28
N ALA A 232 15.48 -0.44 52.87
CA ALA A 232 16.35 0.64 53.34
C ALA A 232 16.18 0.86 54.85
N LEU A 233 14.95 0.84 55.35
CA LEU A 233 14.66 0.96 56.78
C LEU A 233 15.21 -0.24 57.57
N PHE A 234 15.01 -1.46 57.08
CA PHE A 234 15.57 -2.67 57.67
C PHE A 234 17.09 -2.59 57.80
N ARG A 235 17.80 -2.22 56.72
CA ARG A 235 19.27 -2.10 56.72
C ARG A 235 19.77 -1.07 57.72
N ARG A 236 19.05 0.05 57.86
CA ARG A 236 19.39 1.09 58.84
C ARG A 236 19.23 0.57 60.27
N MET A 237 18.12 -0.08 60.59
CA MET A 237 17.89 -0.66 61.92
C MET A 237 18.88 -1.78 62.25
N GLU A 238 19.23 -2.59 61.24
CA GLU A 238 20.24 -3.63 61.36
C GLU A 238 21.62 -3.03 61.67
N GLU A 239 22.00 -1.93 61.01
CA GLU A 239 23.23 -1.18 61.32
C GLU A 239 23.21 -0.59 62.74
N ASP A 240 22.11 0.01 63.16
CA ASP A 240 21.95 0.55 64.52
C ASP A 240 22.08 -0.56 65.58
N TYR A 241 21.50 -1.74 65.33
CA TYR A 241 21.64 -2.93 66.18
C TYR A 241 23.10 -3.39 66.29
N TYR A 242 23.82 -3.51 65.18
CA TYR A 242 25.23 -3.94 65.20
C TYR A 242 26.16 -2.91 65.88
N ASN A 243 25.75 -1.64 65.95
CA ASN A 243 26.49 -0.56 66.59
C ASN A 243 26.10 -0.29 68.05
N ALA A 244 25.16 -1.06 68.62
CA ALA A 244 24.71 -0.90 70.00
C ALA A 244 25.85 -1.16 71.01
N ARG A 245 25.97 -0.28 72.02
CA ARG A 245 27.08 -0.32 73.00
C ARG A 245 26.74 -1.01 74.32
N ASP A 246 25.49 -1.33 74.54
CA ASP A 246 25.00 -1.98 75.75
C ASP A 246 23.92 -3.02 75.43
N GLU A 247 23.80 -4.01 76.31
CA GLU A 247 22.95 -5.20 76.11
C GLU A 247 21.46 -4.84 76.06
N GLN A 248 21.02 -3.86 76.84
CA GLN A 248 19.61 -3.47 76.90
C GLN A 248 19.18 -2.77 75.61
N THR A 249 20.01 -1.88 75.08
CA THR A 249 19.79 -1.22 73.78
C THR A 249 19.82 -2.24 72.64
N ALA A 250 20.76 -3.18 72.66
CA ALA A 250 20.85 -4.24 71.66
C ALA A 250 19.59 -5.13 71.65
N LEU A 251 19.03 -5.47 72.82
CA LEU A 251 17.82 -6.27 72.91
C LEU A 251 16.59 -5.55 72.32
N ILE A 252 16.44 -4.25 72.56
CA ILE A 252 15.34 -3.44 71.99
C ILE A 252 15.46 -3.37 70.47
N LEU A 253 16.64 -3.00 69.96
CA LEU A 253 16.90 -2.91 68.52
C LEU A 253 16.77 -4.26 67.83
N GLY A 254 17.15 -5.37 68.48
CA GLY A 254 16.97 -6.72 67.94
C GLY A 254 15.50 -7.07 67.69
N ASN A 255 14.61 -6.71 68.61
CA ASN A 255 13.16 -6.90 68.43
C ASN A 255 12.60 -6.03 67.29
N GLU A 256 13.06 -4.78 67.17
CA GLU A 256 12.66 -3.88 66.10
C GLU A 256 13.15 -4.38 64.73
N VAL A 257 14.40 -4.87 64.66
CA VAL A 257 14.97 -5.50 63.45
C VAL A 257 14.18 -6.74 63.06
N GLU A 258 13.82 -7.63 63.99
CA GLU A 258 13.03 -8.82 63.66
C GLU A 258 11.64 -8.46 63.15
N TYR A 259 10.99 -7.47 63.77
CA TYR A 259 9.71 -6.96 63.30
C TYR A 259 9.82 -6.35 61.89
N GLN A 260 10.80 -5.47 61.68
CA GLN A 260 10.99 -4.80 60.40
C GLN A 260 11.42 -5.78 59.30
N TYR A 261 12.17 -6.83 59.64
CA TYR A 261 12.46 -7.93 58.72
C TYR A 261 11.18 -8.60 58.21
N LYS A 262 10.20 -8.86 59.08
CA LYS A 262 8.90 -9.43 58.69
C LYS A 262 8.15 -8.49 57.75
N VAL A 263 8.10 -7.19 58.06
CA VAL A 263 7.44 -6.18 57.20
C VAL A 263 8.09 -6.11 55.80
N MET A 264 9.42 -6.05 55.74
CA MET A 264 10.18 -6.05 54.49
C MET A 264 9.96 -7.34 53.69
N LYS A 265 9.93 -8.50 54.37
CA LYS A 265 9.65 -9.80 53.75
C LYS A 265 8.23 -9.86 53.17
N ASP A 266 7.23 -9.41 53.90
CA ASP A 266 5.85 -9.37 53.43
C ASP A 266 5.70 -8.44 52.21
N ALA A 267 6.39 -7.29 52.21
CA ALA A 267 6.44 -6.39 51.06
C ALA A 267 7.10 -7.05 49.84
N ASN A 268 8.18 -7.81 50.03
CA ASN A 268 8.85 -8.58 48.99
C ASN A 268 7.95 -9.69 48.41
N ASP A 269 7.27 -10.44 49.28
CA ASP A 269 6.37 -11.52 48.86
C ASP A 269 5.16 -10.96 48.09
N GLN A 270 4.62 -9.81 48.51
CA GLN A 270 3.60 -9.07 47.76
C GLN A 270 4.12 -8.62 46.38
N TYR A 271 5.31 -8.04 46.31
CA TYR A 271 5.94 -7.63 45.05
C TYR A 271 6.11 -8.83 44.10
N LYS A 272 6.66 -9.95 44.58
CA LYS A 272 6.85 -11.17 43.78
C LYS A 272 5.54 -11.72 43.24
N LEU A 273 4.48 -11.73 44.06
CA LEU A 273 3.16 -12.19 43.63
C LEU A 273 2.59 -11.32 42.51
N ILE A 274 2.68 -9.99 42.64
CA ILE A 274 2.19 -9.05 41.64
C ILE A 274 3.02 -9.13 40.36
N LEU A 275 4.36 -9.20 40.47
CA LEU A 275 5.24 -9.37 39.33
C LEU A 275 4.95 -10.69 38.59
N GLY A 276 4.78 -11.79 39.32
CA GLY A 276 4.40 -13.08 38.75
C GLY A 276 3.06 -13.00 38.00
N THR A 277 2.10 -12.25 38.53
CA THR A 277 0.82 -11.98 37.85
C THR A 277 1.03 -11.17 36.57
N ALA A 278 1.84 -10.11 36.60
CA ALA A 278 2.16 -9.30 35.43
C ALA A 278 2.81 -10.13 34.32
N ILE A 279 3.80 -10.97 34.67
CA ILE A 279 4.47 -11.89 33.74
C ILE A 279 3.45 -12.88 33.16
N THR A 280 2.55 -13.41 33.98
CA THR A 280 1.52 -14.36 33.52
C THR A 280 0.57 -13.72 32.52
N ILE A 281 0.09 -12.50 32.78
CA ILE A 281 -0.76 -11.75 31.84
C ILE A 281 -0.01 -11.49 30.53
N TYR A 282 1.27 -11.10 30.61
CA TYR A 282 2.09 -10.87 29.43
C TYR A 282 2.28 -12.15 28.60
N ALA A 283 2.56 -13.28 29.27
CA ALA A 283 2.67 -14.58 28.62
C ALA A 283 1.35 -14.99 27.94
N LEU A 284 0.20 -14.78 28.61
CA LEU A 284 -1.12 -15.03 28.03
C LEU A 284 -1.40 -14.15 26.81
N ASN A 285 -1.00 -12.87 26.85
CA ASN A 285 -1.09 -11.98 25.69
C ASN A 285 -0.30 -12.52 24.48
N MET A 286 0.94 -12.95 24.71
CA MET A 286 1.80 -13.50 23.67
C MET A 286 1.23 -14.82 23.12
N LEU A 287 0.82 -15.74 24.00
CA LEU A 287 0.21 -17.01 23.61
C LEU A 287 -1.07 -16.81 22.80
N ASP A 288 -1.99 -15.94 23.25
CA ASP A 288 -3.19 -15.63 22.48
C ASP A 288 -2.84 -14.97 21.15
N ALA A 289 -1.82 -14.09 21.09
CA ALA A 289 -1.37 -13.54 19.82
C ALA A 289 -0.96 -14.66 18.85
N PHE A 290 -0.11 -15.62 19.25
CA PHE A 290 0.35 -16.69 18.35
C PHE A 290 -0.72 -17.72 17.96
N ILE A 291 -1.64 -18.03 18.88
CA ILE A 291 -2.62 -19.11 18.68
C ILE A 291 -3.93 -18.61 18.06
N SER A 292 -4.41 -17.44 18.51
CA SER A 292 -5.71 -16.90 18.13
C SER A 292 -5.64 -16.28 16.73
N LYS A 293 -6.30 -16.91 15.76
CA LYS A 293 -6.44 -16.34 14.41
C LYS A 293 -7.55 -15.27 14.37
N PRO A 294 -7.46 -14.30 13.45
CA PRO A 294 -8.58 -13.41 13.15
C PRO A 294 -9.79 -14.23 12.66
N LYS A 295 -11.01 -13.75 12.92
CA LYS A 295 -12.25 -14.46 12.54
C LYS A 295 -12.35 -14.72 11.02
N SER A 296 -11.96 -13.75 10.20
CA SER A 296 -11.88 -13.87 8.74
C SER A 296 -10.55 -14.42 8.23
N GLY A 297 -9.68 -14.91 9.12
CA GLY A 297 -8.33 -15.32 8.76
C GLY A 297 -7.38 -14.15 8.49
N TYR A 298 -6.17 -14.48 8.05
CA TYR A 298 -5.18 -13.49 7.66
C TYR A 298 -5.38 -13.08 6.20
N ARG A 299 -4.86 -11.90 5.86
CA ARG A 299 -4.75 -11.46 4.47
C ARG A 299 -3.96 -12.47 3.66
N ASP A 300 -4.49 -12.83 2.50
CA ASP A 300 -3.82 -13.65 1.52
C ASP A 300 -3.69 -12.87 0.21
N LYS A 301 -2.45 -12.55 -0.18
CA LYS A 301 -2.19 -11.79 -1.41
C LYS A 301 -2.19 -12.77 -2.58
N LYS A 302 -3.30 -12.78 -3.33
CA LYS A 302 -3.44 -13.63 -4.51
C LYS A 302 -2.73 -13.01 -5.72
N PRO A 303 -2.21 -13.82 -6.66
CA PRO A 303 -1.70 -13.32 -7.92
C PRO A 303 -2.81 -12.66 -8.73
N LEU A 304 -2.47 -11.75 -9.65
CA LEU A 304 -3.45 -11.05 -10.47
C LEU A 304 -4.31 -12.04 -11.29
N GLU A 305 -3.68 -13.11 -11.80
CA GLU A 305 -4.35 -14.18 -12.54
C GLU A 305 -5.54 -14.79 -11.79
N PHE A 306 -5.44 -14.96 -10.47
CA PHE A 306 -6.54 -15.47 -9.65
C PHE A 306 -7.77 -14.57 -9.76
N TYR A 307 -7.59 -13.25 -9.74
CA TYR A 307 -8.68 -12.30 -9.85
C TYR A 307 -9.25 -12.23 -11.28
N LEU A 308 -8.38 -12.17 -12.28
CA LEU A 308 -8.80 -12.12 -13.69
C LEU A 308 -9.57 -13.38 -14.12
N SER A 309 -9.21 -14.56 -13.59
CA SER A 309 -9.92 -15.81 -13.86
C SER A 309 -11.36 -15.83 -13.33
N LYS A 310 -11.68 -14.99 -12.34
CA LYS A 310 -13.03 -14.88 -11.78
C LYS A 310 -13.90 -13.90 -12.55
N GLU A 311 -13.32 -12.83 -13.09
CA GLU A 311 -14.02 -11.85 -13.91
C GLU A 311 -14.56 -12.43 -15.22
N SER A 312 -13.92 -13.45 -15.79
CA SER A 312 -14.47 -14.16 -16.98
C SER A 312 -15.83 -14.84 -16.74
N GLY A 313 -16.34 -14.84 -15.49
CA GLY A 313 -17.70 -15.26 -15.14
C GLY A 313 -18.68 -14.12 -14.82
N PHE A 314 -18.25 -12.85 -14.81
CA PHE A 314 -19.08 -11.69 -14.43
C PHE A 314 -19.19 -10.69 -15.59
N VAL A 315 -20.23 -10.83 -16.41
CA VAL A 315 -20.73 -9.73 -17.25
C VAL A 315 -21.67 -8.90 -16.39
N GLY A 316 -21.08 -8.04 -15.55
CA GLY A 316 -21.79 -7.08 -14.72
C GLY A 316 -22.10 -5.82 -15.54
N ASP A 317 -23.37 -5.64 -15.87
CA ASP A 317 -23.90 -4.50 -16.61
C ASP A 317 -23.76 -3.22 -15.76
N ALA A 318 -22.79 -2.36 -16.12
CA ALA A 318 -22.78 -0.96 -15.73
C ALA A 318 -22.92 -0.18 -17.03
N SER A 319 -24.15 0.28 -17.26
CA SER A 319 -24.68 0.95 -18.44
C SER A 319 -23.95 2.25 -18.84
N THR A 320 -22.68 2.17 -19.24
CA THR A 320 -21.91 3.16 -20.02
C THR A 320 -20.58 2.62 -20.59
N ALA A 321 -20.36 1.30 -20.66
CA ALA A 321 -19.27 0.75 -21.46
C ALA A 321 -19.65 0.77 -22.96
N THR A 322 -19.59 1.96 -23.58
CA THR A 322 -19.62 2.07 -25.03
C THR A 322 -18.34 1.45 -25.58
N LEU A 323 -18.40 0.14 -25.87
CA LEU A 323 -17.49 -0.55 -26.76
C LEU A 323 -17.70 0.04 -28.16
N LYS A 324 -17.04 1.18 -28.45
CA LYS A 324 -16.76 1.57 -29.82
C LYS A 324 -15.63 0.68 -30.33
N VAL A 325 -16.02 -0.50 -30.82
CA VAL A 325 -15.18 -1.27 -31.73
C VAL A 325 -15.24 -0.53 -33.07
N ASN A 326 -14.26 0.32 -33.33
CA ASN A 326 -14.01 0.79 -34.69
C ASN A 326 -13.21 -0.30 -35.39
N PHE A 327 -13.80 -0.91 -36.41
CA PHE A 327 -13.10 -1.72 -37.41
C PHE A 327 -12.15 -0.85 -38.24
#